data_AF-A0A7X8KSH1-F1
#
_entry.id   AF-A0A7X8KSH1-F1
#
_cell.length_a   1.000
_cell.length_b   1.000
_cell.length_c   1.000
_cell.angle_alpha   90.00
_cell.angle_beta   90.00
_cell.angle_gamma   90.00
#
_symmetry.space_group_name_H-M   'P 1'
#
loop_
_entity.id
_entity.type
_entity.pdbx_description
1 polymer ?
#
loop_
_entity_poly.entity_id
_entity_poly.type
_entity_poly.pdbx_seq_one_letter_code
_entity_poly.pdbx_strand_id
1 'polypeptide(L)' 'DSVSADSIELIDTTSGERVECECYFVDSQVMQVMPREPLQANTEYWLVIHPELQDRAGRNISGGLAIAWTGAK' A
#
# COMPACT_ATOMS: atom_id res chain seq x y z
N ASP A 1 -7.83 -1.14 -15.79
CA ASP A 1 -6.89 -1.35 -14.68
C ASP A 1 -7.67 -1.44 -13.38
N SER A 2 -7.58 -2.56 -12.67
CA SER A 2 -8.49 -2.96 -11.58
C SER A 2 -7.89 -2.77 -10.18
N VAL A 3 -7.20 -1.66 -9.96
CA VAL A 3 -6.76 -1.26 -8.61
C VAL A 3 -7.63 -0.09 -8.17
N SER A 4 -8.51 -0.33 -7.20
CA SER A 4 -9.25 0.72 -6.50
C SER A 4 -8.51 1.11 -5.22
N ALA A 5 -8.75 2.32 -4.72
CA ALA A 5 -8.17 2.77 -3.45
C ALA A 5 -8.49 1.84 -2.27
N ASP A 6 -9.56 1.04 -2.35
CA ASP A 6 -9.96 0.10 -1.29
C ASP A 6 -9.14 -1.20 -1.27
N SER A 7 -8.35 -1.46 -2.32
CA SER A 7 -7.59 -2.71 -2.46
C SER A 7 -6.20 -2.67 -1.81
N ILE A 8 -5.73 -1.46 -1.45
CA ILE A 8 -4.43 -1.23 -0.83
C ILE A 8 -4.57 -0.17 0.26
N GLU A 9 -3.98 -0.45 1.42
CA GLU A 9 -3.99 0.46 2.55
C GLU A 9 -2.59 0.64 3.10
N LEU A 10 -2.24 1.89 3.43
CA LEU A 10 -1.10 2.20 4.26
C LEU A 10 -1.62 2.59 5.64
N ILE A 11 -1.16 1.92 6.68
CA ILE A 11 -1.67 2.07 8.05
C ILE A 11 -0.51 2.45 8.97
N ASP A 12 -0.66 3.53 9.73
CA ASP A 12 0.23 3.86 10.84
C ASP A 12 0.00 2.85 11.98
N THR A 13 1.02 2.10 12.38
CA THR A 13 0.83 1.02 13.36
C THR A 13 0.73 1.53 14.79
N THR A 14 1.11 2.79 15.03
CA THR A 14 1.04 3.43 16.33
C THR A 14 -0.36 3.98 16.59
N SER A 15 -0.95 4.69 15.62
CA SER A 15 -2.30 5.26 15.75
C SER A 15 -3.40 4.30 15.28
N GLY A 16 -3.08 3.36 14.40
CA GLY A 16 -4.06 2.51 13.69
C GLY A 16 -4.79 3.24 12.57
N GLU A 17 -4.41 4.49 12.26
CA GLU A 17 -5.07 5.30 11.24
C GLU A 17 -4.57 4.96 9.83
N ARG A 18 -5.49 5.03 8.86
CA ARG A 18 -5.15 4.91 7.44
C ARG A 18 -4.50 6.20 6.96
N VAL A 19 -3.36 6.08 6.30
CA VAL A 19 -2.66 7.17 5.63
C VAL A 19 -3.25 7.34 4.24
N GLU A 20 -3.69 8.55 3.89
CA GLU A 20 -4.15 8.84 2.53
C GLU A 20 -3.01 8.66 1.53
N CYS A 21 -3.23 7.78 0.55
CA CYS A 21 -2.24 7.43 -0.46
C CYS A 21 -2.83 7.47 -1.87
N GLU A 22 -1.94 7.65 -2.84
CA GLU A 22 -2.23 7.50 -4.25
C GLU A 22 -1.43 6.31 -4.80
N CYS A 23 -2.04 5.57 -5.72
CA CYS A 23 -1.44 4.42 -6.38
C CYS A 23 -1.14 4.77 -7.83
N TYR A 24 0.08 4.50 -8.28
CA TYR A 24 0.50 4.72 -9.66
C TYR A 24 1.19 3.48 -10.21
N PHE A 25 0.80 3.07 -11.41
CA PHE A 25 1.54 2.06 -12.15
C PHE A 25 2.76 2.72 -12.80
N VAL A 26 3.95 2.31 -12.35
CA VAL A 26 5.22 2.70 -12.98
C VAL A 26 5.40 1.96 -14.31
N ASP A 27 4.97 0.69 -14.33
CA ASP A 27 4.87 -0.13 -15.54
C ASP A 27 3.82 -1.25 -15.38
N SER A 28 3.90 -2.30 -16.20
CA SER A 28 2.96 -3.42 -16.18
C SER A 28 3.06 -4.37 -14.98
N GLN A 29 4.14 -4.29 -14.21
CA GLN A 29 4.49 -5.19 -13.11
C GLN A 29 4.76 -4.43 -11.81
N VAL A 30 5.02 -3.13 -11.89
CA VAL A 30 5.37 -2.30 -10.73
C VAL A 30 4.31 -1.24 -10.49
N MET A 31 3.76 -1.25 -9.27
CA MET A 31 2.92 -0.19 -8.75
C MET A 31 3.60 0.45 -7.54
N GLN A 32 3.54 1.76 -7.48
CA GLN A 32 4.00 2.57 -6.38
C GLN A 32 2.79 3.07 -5.59
N VAL A 33 2.89 2.97 -4.27
CA VAL A 33 1.94 3.52 -3.31
C VAL A 33 2.63 4.69 -2.63
N MET A 34 2.07 5.88 -2.74
CA MET A 34 2.70 7.09 -2.26
C MET A 34 1.73 7.83 -1.34
N PRO A 35 2.14 8.16 -0.12
CA PRO A 35 1.32 8.95 0.78
C PRO A 35 1.23 10.40 0.28
N ARG A 36 0.05 11.01 0.45
CA ARG A 36 -0.20 12.41 0.04
C ARG A 36 0.60 13.41 0.87
N GLU A 37 0.83 13.07 2.12
CA GLU A 37 1.66 13.83 3.05
C GLU A 37 2.91 13.03 3.43
N PRO A 38 4.04 13.70 3.74
CA PRO A 38 5.23 13.02 4.22
C PRO A 38 4.94 12.14 5.45
N LEU A 39 5.43 10.91 5.43
CA LEU A 39 5.33 10.01 6.58
C LEU A 39 6.12 10.54 7.77
N GLN A 40 5.66 10.21 8.97
CA GLN A 40 6.38 10.54 10.19
C GLN A 40 7.67 9.73 10.26
N ALA A 41 8.74 10.36 10.72
CA ALA A 41 10.04 9.70 10.88
C ALA A 41 10.03 8.77 12.11
N ASN A 42 10.80 7.67 12.02
CA ASN A 42 10.89 6.64 13.06
C ASN A 42 9.53 6.04 13.42
N THR A 43 8.70 5.81 12.40
CA THR A 43 7.36 5.22 12.54
C THR A 43 7.27 3.96 11.69
N GLU A 44 6.60 2.94 12.24
CA GLU A 44 6.26 1.73 11.51
C GLU A 44 4.93 1.90 10.79
N TYR A 45 4.89 1.46 9.54
CA TYR A 45 3.70 1.44 8.72
C TYR A 45 3.48 0.04 8.14
N TRP A 46 2.23 -0.34 8.03
CA TRP A 46 1.81 -1.55 7.33
C TRP A 46 1.24 -1.18 5.97
N LEU A 47 1.78 -1.78 4.92
CA LEU A 47 1.17 -1.79 3.60
C LEU A 47 0.37 -3.09 3.46
N VAL A 48 -0.95 -2.97 3.50
CA VAL A 48 -1.90 -4.08 3.37
C VAL A 48 -2.37 -4.14 1.92
N ILE A 49 -2.25 -5.32 1.32
CA ILE A 49 -2.77 -5.62 -0.01
C ILE A 49 -3.90 -6.62 0.16
N HIS A 50 -5.12 -6.21 -0.16
CA HIS A 50 -6.31 -7.05 0.01
C HIS A 50 -6.44 -8.10 -1.10
N PRO A 51 -6.95 -9.30 -0.81
CA PRO A 51 -7.08 -10.39 -1.78
C PRO A 51 -8.15 -10.14 -2.86
N GLU A 52 -8.88 -9.04 -2.74
CA GLU A 52 -9.90 -8.59 -3.69
C GLU A 52 -9.27 -7.96 -4.94
N LEU A 53 -7.96 -7.63 -4.89
CA LEU A 53 -7.23 -7.09 -6.03
C LEU A 53 -7.08 -8.16 -7.13
N GLN A 54 -7.40 -7.78 -8.36
CA GLN A 54 -7.28 -8.64 -9.52
C GLN A 54 -6.05 -8.27 -10.35
N ASP A 55 -5.34 -9.29 -10.82
CA ASP A 55 -4.30 -9.12 -11.83
C ASP A 55 -4.90 -8.75 -13.20
N ARG A 56 -4.05 -8.50 -14.20
CA ARG A 56 -4.48 -8.14 -15.56
C ARG A 56 -5.34 -9.21 -16.25
N ALA A 57 -5.29 -10.46 -15.79
CA ALA A 57 -6.10 -11.55 -16.30
C ALA A 57 -7.43 -11.71 -15.53
N GLY A 58 -7.74 -10.80 -14.59
CA GLY A 58 -8.94 -10.85 -13.75
C GLY A 58 -8.85 -11.86 -12.61
N ARG A 59 -7.65 -12.37 -12.30
CA ARG A 59 -7.46 -13.35 -11.22
C ARG A 59 -7.18 -12.63 -9.92
N ASN A 60 -7.88 -13.00 -8.86
CA ASN A 60 -7.59 -12.49 -7.52
C ASN A 60 -6.17 -12.86 -7.11
N ILE A 61 -5.46 -11.90 -6.52
CA ILE A 61 -4.19 -12.18 -5.84
C ILE A 61 -4.46 -12.67 -4.41
N SER A 62 -3.48 -13.31 -3.79
CA SER A 62 -3.58 -13.78 -2.40
C SER A 62 -3.66 -12.66 -1.36
N GLY A 63 -3.41 -11.41 -1.77
CA GLY A 63 -3.11 -10.31 -0.86
C GLY A 63 -1.70 -10.44 -0.25
N GLY A 64 -1.39 -9.57 0.70
CA GLY A 64 -0.11 -9.54 1.39
C GLY A 64 -0.01 -8.42 2.42
N LEU A 65 0.96 -8.56 3.33
CA LEU A 65 1.33 -7.54 4.30
C LEU A 65 2.82 -7.25 4.14
N ALA A 66 3.17 -5.98 3.92
CA ALA A 66 4.54 -5.51 3.97
C ALA A 66 4.70 -4.50 5.12
N ILE A 67 5.84 -4.55 5.79
CA ILE A 67 6.18 -3.66 6.90
C ILE A 67 7.21 -2.65 6.40
N ALA A 68 6.93 -1.36 6.60
CA ALA A 68 7.83 -0.26 6.26
C ALA A 68 8.21 0.51 7.52
N TRP A 69 9.49 0.87 7.65
CA TRP A 69 10.02 1.67 8.75
C TRP A 69 10.68 2.93 8.19
N THR A 70 10.31 4.10 8.72
CA THR A 70 10.78 5.42 8.26
C THR A 70 11.92 5.98 9.10
N GLY A 71 12.85 5.11 9.51
CA GLY A 71 14.06 5.49 10.25
C GLY A 71 15.31 4.79 9.72
N ALA A 72 16.47 5.20 10.22
CA ALA A 72 17.69 4.45 9.98
C ALA A 72 17.56 3.05 10.59
N LYS A 73 17.92 2.03 9.80
CA LYS A 73 17.95 0.64 10.24
C LYS A 73 19.24 0.33 11.00
#